data_AF-A0A820IHR2-F1
#
_entry.id   AF-A0A820IHR2-F1
#
_cell.length_a   1.000
_cell.length_b   1.000
_cell.length_c   1.000
_cell.angle_alpha   90.00
_cell.angle_beta   90.00
_cell.angle_gamma   90.00
#
_symmetry.space_group_name_H-M   'P 1'
#
loop_
_entity.id
_entity.type
_entity.pdbx_description
1 polymer ?
#
loop_
_entity_poly.entity_id
_entity_poly.type
_entity_poly.pdbx_seq_one_letter_code
_entity_poly.pdbx_strand_id
1 'polypeptide(L)'
;MANVTGVIRPFFEKYLSPTSVETNLLSGALFNVMPKRGLTRKVYNNLSNLPNVTVYRRDELPERFHYSKLEHRLGEITVLPNSEGQIISRVILLINLIEHYFQLIFRQQQKKIITKKGNHGWDNTLATMQAIFMARGPSFNKNVSIHSLNNVDIYHIACHILKLNPNPHATAGSINSDRSPLVENQDNDFEVNFVEIATIHELNLISMYNGTGVVFIRNSIF
;
A
#
# COMPACT_ATOMS: atom_id res chain seq x y z
N MET A 1 4.64 -0.65 8.74
CA MET A 1 5.97 -0.75 8.10
C MET A 1 6.73 -1.91 8.73
N ALA A 2 7.48 -2.67 7.95
CA ALA A 2 8.29 -3.81 8.42
C ALA A 2 9.73 -3.72 7.93
N ASN A 3 10.65 -4.45 8.57
CA ASN A 3 12.05 -4.43 8.20
C ASN A 3 12.31 -5.06 6.84
N VAL A 4 13.21 -4.48 6.04
CA VAL A 4 13.66 -5.12 4.80
C VAL A 4 14.67 -6.21 5.15
N THR A 5 14.38 -7.44 4.77
CA THR A 5 15.18 -8.65 5.06
C THR A 5 15.87 -9.21 3.83
N GLY A 6 15.42 -8.85 2.62
CA GLY A 6 16.01 -9.33 1.37
C GLY A 6 15.56 -8.55 0.14
N VAL A 7 16.32 -8.70 -0.95
CA VAL A 7 16.03 -8.04 -2.24
C VAL A 7 16.00 -9.09 -3.35
N ILE A 8 14.86 -9.23 -4.02
CA ILE A 8 14.63 -10.07 -5.19
C ILE A 8 14.89 -9.23 -6.44
N ARG A 9 15.58 -9.81 -7.43
CA ARG A 9 16.14 -9.12 -8.59
C ARG A 9 15.66 -9.79 -9.89
N PRO A 10 14.59 -9.28 -10.53
CA PRO A 10 14.03 -9.95 -11.70
C PRO A 10 14.64 -9.49 -13.03
N PHE A 11 15.30 -8.33 -13.08
CA PHE A 11 15.85 -7.76 -14.32
C PHE A 11 17.26 -8.24 -14.63
N PHE A 12 17.62 -8.25 -15.92
CA PHE A 12 18.97 -8.59 -16.42
C PHE A 12 19.47 -10.00 -16.04
N GLU A 13 18.62 -10.81 -15.42
CA GLU A 13 18.74 -12.25 -15.29
C GLU A 13 17.78 -12.97 -16.27
N LYS A 14 17.75 -14.31 -16.26
CA LYS A 14 16.89 -15.18 -17.10
C LYS A 14 15.40 -14.79 -17.15
N TYR A 15 14.93 -13.97 -16.21
CA TYR A 15 13.52 -13.80 -15.89
C TYR A 15 12.83 -12.59 -16.54
N LEU A 16 13.47 -11.42 -16.66
CA LEU A 16 12.81 -10.22 -17.24
C LEU A 16 13.75 -9.36 -18.08
N SER A 17 13.48 -9.32 -19.39
CA SER A 17 14.21 -8.45 -20.33
C SER A 17 13.58 -7.04 -20.38
N PRO A 18 14.37 -5.95 -20.33
CA PRO A 18 13.87 -4.59 -20.53
C PRO A 18 13.14 -4.40 -21.87
N THR A 19 13.51 -5.17 -22.90
CA THR A 19 12.88 -5.06 -24.23
C THR A 19 11.49 -5.69 -24.29
N SER A 20 11.12 -6.50 -23.29
CA SER A 20 9.86 -7.25 -23.24
C SER A 20 8.71 -6.54 -22.50
N VAL A 21 8.98 -5.37 -21.93
CA VAL A 21 8.05 -4.59 -21.10
C VAL A 21 7.93 -3.15 -21.61
N GLU A 22 6.77 -2.53 -21.46
CA GLU A 22 6.51 -1.13 -21.85
C GLU A 22 7.02 -0.17 -20.79
N THR A 23 6.64 -0.41 -19.54
CA THR A 23 7.14 0.28 -18.36
C THR A 23 7.04 -0.65 -17.16
N ASN A 24 8.03 -0.61 -16.26
CA ASN A 24 7.97 -1.31 -14.98
C ASN A 24 7.90 -0.26 -13.88
N LEU A 25 6.68 0.08 -13.45
CA LEU A 25 6.45 1.36 -12.79
C LEU A 25 6.91 1.39 -11.32
N LEU A 26 7.12 0.26 -10.66
CA LEU A 26 7.29 0.23 -9.20
C LEU A 26 8.38 -0.77 -8.76
N SER A 27 9.04 -0.49 -7.64
CA SER A 27 9.93 -1.39 -6.90
C SER A 27 9.49 -1.37 -5.43
N GLY A 28 9.48 -2.51 -4.76
CA GLY A 28 8.93 -2.62 -3.41
C GLY A 28 8.33 -3.99 -3.13
N ALA A 29 7.37 -4.05 -2.22
CA ALA A 29 6.68 -5.29 -1.84
C ALA A 29 5.66 -5.77 -2.88
N LEU A 30 5.26 -4.90 -3.82
CA LEU A 30 4.38 -5.23 -4.93
C LEU A 30 5.00 -4.73 -6.24
N PHE A 31 5.21 -5.64 -7.18
CA PHE A 31 5.87 -5.35 -8.45
C PHE A 31 4.92 -5.58 -9.62
N ASN A 32 4.42 -4.49 -10.19
CA ASN A 32 3.54 -4.51 -11.36
C ASN A 32 4.35 -4.42 -12.66
N VAL A 33 4.02 -5.29 -13.60
CA VAL A 33 4.69 -5.43 -14.89
C VAL A 33 3.69 -5.18 -16.01
N MET A 34 4.10 -4.35 -16.97
CA MET A 34 3.40 -4.17 -18.24
C MET A 34 4.21 -4.78 -19.38
N PRO A 35 3.89 -6.02 -19.79
CA PRO A 35 4.48 -6.63 -20.97
C PRO A 35 4.15 -5.81 -22.22
N LYS A 36 5.07 -5.76 -23.19
CA LYS A 36 4.70 -5.27 -24.53
C LYS A 36 3.67 -6.19 -25.15
N ARG A 37 2.83 -5.62 -26.02
CA ARG A 37 1.82 -6.36 -26.79
C ARG A 37 2.36 -7.69 -27.33
N GLY A 38 1.66 -8.77 -27.02
CA GLY A 38 1.99 -10.13 -27.45
C GLY A 38 3.03 -10.87 -26.58
N LEU A 39 3.62 -10.23 -25.58
CA LEU A 39 4.64 -10.84 -24.73
C LEU A 39 4.13 -11.28 -23.35
N THR A 40 2.86 -11.05 -23.00
CA THR A 40 2.28 -11.35 -21.68
C THR A 40 2.56 -12.78 -21.21
N ARG A 41 2.26 -13.79 -22.03
CA ARG A 41 2.50 -15.20 -21.68
C ARG A 41 3.98 -15.50 -21.44
N LYS A 42 4.88 -14.95 -22.27
CA LYS A 42 6.33 -15.16 -22.14
C LYS A 42 6.85 -14.52 -20.84
N VAL A 43 6.45 -13.28 -20.58
CA VAL A 43 6.86 -12.55 -19.37
C VAL A 43 6.32 -13.24 -18.12
N TYR A 44 5.05 -13.66 -18.12
CA TYR A 44 4.44 -14.41 -17.02
C TYR A 44 5.24 -15.69 -16.72
N ASN A 45 5.42 -16.56 -17.73
CA ASN A 45 6.14 -17.83 -17.54
C ASN A 45 7.56 -17.62 -17.02
N ASN A 46 8.27 -16.61 -17.53
CA ASN A 46 9.61 -16.32 -17.05
C ASN A 46 9.59 -15.85 -15.59
N LEU A 47 8.71 -14.92 -15.23
CA LEU A 47 8.60 -14.44 -13.86
C LEU A 47 8.13 -15.53 -12.89
N SER A 48 7.29 -16.47 -13.32
CA SER A 48 6.85 -17.61 -12.49
C SER A 48 7.99 -18.56 -12.12
N ASN A 49 9.13 -18.49 -12.81
CA ASN A 49 10.35 -19.24 -12.44
C ASN A 49 11.22 -18.50 -11.41
N LEU A 50 10.86 -17.28 -11.00
CA LEU A 50 11.59 -16.58 -9.94
C LEU A 50 11.36 -17.30 -8.60
N PRO A 51 12.42 -17.55 -7.82
CA PRO A 51 12.27 -18.12 -6.49
C PRO A 51 11.63 -17.11 -5.53
N ASN A 52 10.90 -17.62 -4.54
CA ASN A 52 10.34 -16.85 -3.42
C ASN A 52 9.37 -15.73 -3.80
N VAL A 53 8.71 -15.85 -4.94
CA VAL A 53 7.61 -14.97 -5.34
C VAL A 53 6.38 -15.77 -5.71
N THR A 54 5.23 -15.11 -5.68
CA THR A 54 4.01 -15.53 -6.35
C THR A 54 3.72 -14.54 -7.46
N VAL A 55 3.38 -15.06 -8.64
CA VAL A 55 3.11 -14.27 -9.84
C VAL A 55 1.65 -14.47 -10.21
N TYR A 56 0.91 -13.37 -10.25
CA TYR A 56 -0.50 -13.34 -10.61
C TYR A 56 -0.67 -12.64 -11.94
N ARG A 57 -1.49 -13.21 -12.83
CA ARG A 57 -2.19 -12.36 -13.79
C ARG A 57 -3.22 -11.51 -13.04
N ARG A 58 -3.61 -10.38 -13.63
CA ARG A 58 -4.60 -9.47 -13.02
C ARG A 58 -5.91 -10.17 -12.62
N ASP A 59 -6.37 -11.12 -13.43
CA ASP A 59 -7.57 -11.93 -13.20
C ASP A 59 -7.38 -13.05 -12.16
N GLU A 60 -6.13 -13.36 -11.80
CA GLU A 60 -5.77 -14.38 -10.79
C GLU A 60 -5.53 -13.77 -9.40
N LEU A 61 -5.49 -12.44 -9.28
CA LEU A 61 -5.27 -11.79 -7.99
C LEU A 61 -6.39 -12.14 -6.99
N PRO A 62 -6.05 -12.41 -5.71
CA PRO A 62 -7.06 -12.68 -4.68
C PRO A 62 -8.14 -11.59 -4.62
N GLU A 63 -9.41 -12.01 -4.62
CA GLU A 63 -10.56 -11.09 -4.68
C GLU A 63 -10.55 -10.07 -3.53
N ARG A 64 -10.07 -10.47 -2.34
CA ARG A 64 -9.94 -9.61 -1.16
C ARG A 64 -9.05 -8.39 -1.34
N PHE A 65 -8.16 -8.38 -2.35
CA PHE A 65 -7.37 -7.20 -2.66
C PHE A 65 -8.22 -6.15 -3.38
N HIS A 66 -9.32 -6.53 -4.02
CA HIS A 66 -10.15 -5.66 -4.86
C HIS A 66 -9.37 -5.00 -6.02
N TYR A 67 -8.22 -5.55 -6.40
CA TYR A 67 -7.31 -4.96 -7.40
C TYR A 67 -7.63 -5.38 -8.84
N SER A 68 -8.25 -6.55 -9.05
CA SER A 68 -8.54 -7.08 -10.39
C SER A 68 -9.43 -6.15 -11.23
N LYS A 69 -10.24 -5.31 -10.57
CA LYS A 69 -11.18 -4.35 -11.18
C LYS A 69 -10.55 -3.00 -11.59
N LEU A 70 -9.29 -2.74 -11.22
CA LEU A 70 -8.59 -1.50 -11.52
C LEU A 70 -7.92 -1.56 -12.91
N GLU A 71 -8.75 -1.57 -13.93
CA GLU A 71 -8.32 -1.62 -15.32
C GLU A 71 -7.46 -0.37 -15.66
N HIS A 72 -6.35 -0.57 -16.38
CA HIS A 72 -5.37 0.44 -16.80
C HIS A 72 -4.42 1.03 -15.74
N ARG A 73 -4.67 0.85 -14.44
CA ARG A 73 -3.76 1.34 -13.37
C ARG A 73 -2.84 0.25 -12.81
N LEU A 74 -3.29 -0.99 -12.83
CA LEU A 74 -2.49 -2.15 -12.46
C LEU A 74 -1.92 -2.85 -13.69
N GLY A 75 -0.71 -3.39 -13.52
CA GLY A 75 -0.09 -4.23 -14.54
C GLY A 75 -0.94 -5.47 -14.85
N GLU A 76 -0.74 -6.04 -16.03
CA GLU A 76 -1.30 -7.32 -16.47
C GLU A 76 -0.76 -8.45 -15.60
N ILE A 77 0.44 -8.26 -15.05
CA ILE A 77 1.13 -9.20 -14.18
C ILE A 77 1.56 -8.48 -12.91
N THR A 78 1.26 -9.06 -11.77
CA THR A 78 1.69 -8.62 -10.44
C THR A 78 2.56 -9.70 -9.82
N VAL A 79 3.72 -9.30 -9.29
CA VAL A 79 4.65 -10.18 -8.57
C VAL A 79 4.72 -9.75 -7.11
N LEU A 80 4.49 -10.70 -6.22
CA LEU A 80 4.54 -10.52 -4.77
C LEU A 80 5.62 -11.44 -4.16
N PRO A 81 6.50 -10.94 -3.29
CA PRO A 81 7.35 -11.79 -2.48
C PRO A 81 6.53 -12.69 -1.56
N ASN A 82 6.96 -13.94 -1.39
CA ASN A 82 6.28 -14.90 -0.51
C ASN A 82 6.56 -14.62 0.97
N SER A 83 7.56 -13.82 1.29
CA SER A 83 7.95 -13.46 2.66
C SER A 83 7.91 -11.96 2.88
N GLU A 84 7.35 -11.56 4.02
CA GLU A 84 7.46 -10.20 4.52
C GLU A 84 8.93 -9.76 4.61
N GLY A 85 9.18 -8.48 4.32
CA GLY A 85 10.51 -7.89 4.36
C GLY A 85 11.32 -8.11 3.07
N GLN A 86 10.92 -9.04 2.20
CA GLN A 86 11.50 -9.15 0.88
C GLN A 86 10.92 -8.08 -0.04
N ILE A 87 11.77 -7.45 -0.86
CA ILE A 87 11.35 -6.44 -1.83
C ILE A 87 11.87 -6.77 -3.22
N ILE A 88 11.12 -6.40 -4.25
CA ILE A 88 11.53 -6.54 -5.65
C ILE A 88 12.12 -5.21 -6.08
N SER A 89 13.40 -5.19 -6.47
CA SER A 89 14.09 -3.96 -6.85
C SER A 89 14.49 -3.93 -8.31
N ARG A 90 14.11 -2.84 -8.99
CA ARG A 90 14.56 -2.48 -10.34
C ARG A 90 15.92 -1.79 -10.34
N VAL A 91 16.19 -0.97 -9.32
CA VAL A 91 17.29 0.01 -9.30
C VAL A 91 18.58 -0.56 -8.72
N ILE A 92 18.48 -1.50 -7.78
CA ILE A 92 19.66 -2.03 -7.06
C ILE A 92 20.56 -2.87 -7.99
N LEU A 93 20.11 -3.28 -9.18
CA LEU A 93 20.97 -3.98 -10.14
C LEU A 93 21.90 -3.03 -10.93
N LEU A 94 21.38 -1.91 -11.43
CA LEU A 94 22.19 -0.89 -12.14
C LEU A 94 23.21 -0.25 -11.21
N ILE A 95 22.81 0.06 -9.97
CA ILE A 95 23.72 0.58 -8.95
C ILE A 95 24.80 -0.46 -8.62
N ASN A 96 24.44 -1.75 -8.47
CA ASN A 96 25.42 -2.80 -8.19
C ASN A 96 26.36 -3.08 -9.36
N LEU A 97 25.91 -2.94 -10.60
CA LEU A 97 26.77 -3.12 -11.77
C LEU A 97 27.80 -2.00 -11.85
N ILE A 98 27.35 -0.75 -11.65
CA ILE A 98 28.23 0.43 -11.59
C ILE A 98 29.18 0.31 -10.39
N GLU A 99 28.69 -0.04 -9.20
CA GLU A 99 29.52 -0.24 -8.01
C GLU A 99 30.48 -1.42 -8.15
N HIS A 100 30.12 -2.51 -8.82
CA HIS A 100 31.02 -3.62 -9.10
C HIS A 100 32.15 -3.19 -10.04
N TYR A 101 31.81 -2.49 -11.13
CA TYR A 101 32.81 -1.89 -12.02
C TYR A 101 33.69 -0.87 -11.27
N PHE A 102 33.10 -0.05 -10.40
CA PHE A 102 33.83 0.90 -9.56
C PHE A 102 34.74 0.18 -8.54
N GLN A 103 34.31 -0.94 -7.96
CA GLN A 103 35.13 -1.77 -7.05
C GLN A 103 36.30 -2.43 -7.77
N LEU A 104 36.08 -2.95 -8.98
CA LEU A 104 37.14 -3.51 -9.82
C LEU A 104 38.22 -2.46 -10.13
N ILE A 105 37.82 -1.19 -10.31
CA ILE A 105 38.72 -0.09 -10.67
C ILE A 105 39.38 0.55 -9.42
N PHE A 106 38.65 0.70 -8.30
CA PHE A 106 39.07 1.55 -7.18
C PHE A 106 39.36 0.80 -5.85
N ARG A 107 39.28 -0.54 -5.80
CA ARG A 107 39.72 -1.40 -4.67
C ARG A 107 39.24 -0.96 -3.27
N GLN A 108 38.06 -0.33 -3.15
CA GLN A 108 37.49 0.03 -1.85
C GLN A 108 36.60 -1.08 -1.27
N GLN A 109 36.62 -1.21 0.06
CA GLN A 109 35.77 -2.16 0.80
C GLN A 109 34.28 -1.92 0.54
N GLN A 110 33.50 -3.01 0.52
CA GLN A 110 32.05 -3.01 0.29
C GLN A 110 31.35 -1.99 1.18
N LYS A 111 30.81 -0.91 0.59
CA LYS A 111 29.75 -0.15 1.25
C LYS A 111 28.49 -1.00 1.21
N LYS A 112 28.03 -1.44 2.39
CA LYS A 112 26.75 -2.11 2.56
C LYS A 112 25.66 -1.22 1.96
N ILE A 113 25.08 -1.65 0.84
CA ILE A 113 23.97 -0.94 0.20
C ILE A 113 22.92 -0.73 1.28
N ILE A 114 22.61 0.53 1.54
CA ILE A 114 21.57 0.94 2.48
C ILE A 114 20.24 0.56 1.81
N THR A 115 19.84 -0.70 1.95
CA THR A 115 18.43 -1.05 1.82
C THR A 115 17.71 -0.26 2.92
N LYS A 116 16.56 0.36 2.60
CA LYS A 116 15.76 1.04 3.61
C LYS A 116 15.59 0.09 4.79
N LYS A 117 15.85 0.54 6.03
CA LYS A 117 15.73 -0.32 7.21
C LYS A 117 14.31 -0.90 7.35
N GLY A 118 13.29 -0.18 6.83
CA GLY A 118 11.94 -0.69 6.68
C GLY A 118 11.26 -0.28 5.36
N ASN A 119 10.25 -1.05 4.97
CA ASN A 119 9.40 -0.80 3.81
C ASN A 119 7.94 -1.19 4.13
N HIS A 120 7.03 -1.05 3.17
CA HIS A 120 5.63 -1.42 3.30
C HIS A 120 5.07 -1.91 1.95
N GLY A 121 3.79 -2.31 1.98
CA GLY A 121 3.02 -2.75 0.81
C GLY A 121 3.04 -4.24 0.51
N TRP A 122 3.39 -5.05 1.52
CA TRP A 122 3.05 -6.46 1.52
C TRP A 122 1.55 -6.63 1.79
N ASP A 123 1.14 -7.88 1.94
CA ASP A 123 -0.23 -8.25 2.27
C ASP A 123 -0.81 -7.42 3.42
N ASN A 124 -1.96 -6.81 3.16
CA ASN A 124 -2.64 -5.91 4.09
C ASN A 124 -3.18 -6.61 5.34
N THR A 125 -3.20 -7.94 5.37
CA THR A 125 -3.57 -8.72 6.57
C THR A 125 -2.42 -8.88 7.56
N LEU A 126 -1.18 -8.53 7.18
CA LEU A 126 -0.04 -8.59 8.09
C LEU A 126 -0.15 -7.51 9.18
N ALA A 127 0.11 -7.90 10.44
CA ALA A 127 0.03 -6.97 11.58
C ALA A 127 0.93 -5.74 11.42
N THR A 128 2.09 -5.90 10.79
CA THR A 128 3.02 -4.81 10.47
C THR A 128 2.51 -3.85 9.40
N MET A 129 1.55 -4.28 8.57
CA MET A 129 0.87 -3.48 7.54
C MET A 129 -0.42 -2.87 8.07
N GLN A 130 -0.75 -3.03 9.35
CA GLN A 130 -1.90 -2.37 9.95
C GLN A 130 -1.60 -0.91 10.29
N ALA A 131 -2.59 -0.08 10.02
CA ALA A 131 -2.64 1.34 10.34
C ALA A 131 -3.11 1.55 11.78
N ILE A 132 -2.84 2.74 12.32
CA ILE A 132 -3.45 3.19 13.58
C ILE A 132 -4.59 4.16 13.24
N PHE A 133 -5.74 3.93 13.84
CA PHE A 133 -6.88 4.85 13.85
C PHE A 133 -7.12 5.30 15.30
N MET A 134 -7.14 6.60 15.54
CA MET A 134 -7.58 7.17 16.82
C MET A 134 -8.54 8.30 16.55
N ALA A 135 -9.65 8.32 17.27
CA ALA A 135 -10.64 9.37 17.17
C ALA A 135 -11.07 9.82 18.56
N ARG A 136 -11.32 11.12 18.70
CA ARG A 136 -11.93 11.73 19.88
C ARG A 136 -12.87 12.80 19.40
N GLY A 137 -14.06 12.90 19.97
CA GLY A 137 -15.05 13.93 19.66
C GLY A 137 -16.44 13.54 20.17
N PRO A 138 -17.41 14.46 20.09
CA PRO A 138 -18.78 14.22 20.56
C PRO A 138 -19.46 13.04 19.84
N SER A 139 -19.18 12.83 18.55
CA SER A 139 -19.74 11.70 17.78
C SER A 139 -19.13 10.34 18.07
N PHE A 140 -18.02 10.27 18.82
CA PHE A 140 -17.32 9.02 19.08
C PHE A 140 -17.60 8.52 20.49
N ASN A 141 -17.76 7.20 20.64
CA ASN A 141 -17.89 6.60 21.97
C ASN A 141 -16.63 6.89 22.80
N LYS A 142 -16.84 7.28 24.06
CA LYS A 142 -15.74 7.59 24.99
C LYS A 142 -15.13 6.29 25.52
N ASN A 143 -13.80 6.24 25.60
CA ASN A 143 -13.05 5.14 26.19
C ASN A 143 -13.35 3.76 25.55
N VAL A 144 -13.68 3.74 24.27
CA VAL A 144 -13.90 2.50 23.51
C VAL A 144 -12.64 2.16 22.73
N SER A 145 -12.26 0.89 22.77
CA SER A 145 -11.28 0.29 21.87
C SER A 145 -12.02 -0.65 20.93
N ILE A 146 -11.92 -0.40 19.63
CA ILE A 146 -12.47 -1.30 18.60
C ILE A 146 -11.36 -2.23 18.09
N HIS A 147 -11.73 -3.46 17.71
CA HIS A 147 -10.74 -4.46 17.30
C HIS A 147 -10.02 -4.10 15.98
N SER A 148 -10.77 -3.64 14.98
CA SER A 148 -10.24 -3.28 13.66
C SER A 148 -11.22 -2.39 12.92
N LEU A 149 -10.72 -1.51 12.05
CA LEU A 149 -11.51 -0.69 11.13
C LEU A 149 -10.90 -0.82 9.73
N ASN A 150 -11.72 -0.93 8.68
CA ASN A 150 -11.19 -0.89 7.32
C ASN A 150 -11.01 0.58 6.89
N ASN A 151 -9.91 0.89 6.21
CA ASN A 151 -9.66 2.25 5.73
C ASN A 151 -10.77 2.79 4.80
N VAL A 152 -11.48 1.90 4.08
CA VAL A 152 -12.59 2.27 3.20
C VAL A 152 -13.81 2.81 3.96
N ASP A 153 -13.96 2.47 5.25
CA ASP A 153 -15.09 2.91 6.10
C ASP A 153 -14.92 4.36 6.59
N ILE A 154 -13.67 4.84 6.64
CA ILE A 154 -13.32 6.19 7.16
C ILE A 154 -14.05 7.29 6.39
N TYR A 155 -14.21 7.15 5.08
CA TYR A 155 -14.95 8.11 4.25
C TYR A 155 -16.40 8.29 4.75
N HIS A 156 -17.09 7.18 5.00
CA HIS A 156 -18.49 7.21 5.46
C HIS A 156 -18.60 7.77 6.88
N ILE A 157 -17.64 7.46 7.75
CA ILE A 157 -17.54 8.04 9.10
C ILE A 157 -17.37 9.56 9.00
N ALA A 158 -16.48 10.05 8.14
CA ALA A 158 -16.27 11.48 7.94
C ALA A 158 -17.53 12.16 7.37
N CYS A 159 -18.19 11.58 6.37
CA CYS A 159 -19.44 12.10 5.83
C CYS A 159 -20.52 12.22 6.92
N HIS A 160 -20.67 11.22 7.78
CA HIS A 160 -21.65 11.26 8.85
C HIS A 160 -21.37 12.38 9.87
N ILE A 161 -20.12 12.55 10.30
CA ILE A 161 -19.74 13.62 11.23
C ILE A 161 -20.01 15.00 10.61
N LEU A 162 -19.79 15.13 9.29
CA LEU A 162 -20.00 16.37 8.55
C LEU A 162 -21.45 16.57 8.08
N LYS A 163 -22.37 15.65 8.40
CA LYS A 163 -23.77 15.65 7.90
C LYS A 163 -23.86 15.71 6.37
N LEU A 164 -22.92 15.06 5.68
CA LEU A 164 -22.89 14.94 4.22
C LEU A 164 -23.48 13.60 3.78
N ASN A 165 -24.18 13.63 2.63
CA ASN A 165 -24.57 12.41 1.96
C ASN A 165 -23.34 11.76 1.31
N PRO A 166 -22.95 10.54 1.71
CA PRO A 166 -21.81 9.87 1.10
C PRO A 166 -22.13 9.51 -0.35
N ASN A 167 -21.15 9.67 -1.24
CA ASN A 167 -21.24 9.15 -2.60
C ASN A 167 -21.07 7.62 -2.55
N PRO A 168 -22.07 6.82 -2.97
CA PRO A 168 -22.03 5.36 -2.89
C PRO A 168 -20.96 4.71 -3.78
N HIS A 169 -20.31 5.48 -4.65
CA HIS A 169 -19.26 5.01 -5.55
C HIS A 169 -17.85 5.47 -5.15
N ALA A 170 -17.70 6.22 -4.05
CA ALA A 170 -16.39 6.73 -3.62
C ALA A 170 -15.50 5.65 -3.00
N THR A 171 -16.05 4.85 -2.09
CA THR A 171 -15.38 3.71 -1.47
C THR A 171 -16.37 2.55 -1.31
N ALA A 172 -15.86 1.33 -1.10
CA ALA A 172 -16.69 0.16 -0.79
C ALA A 172 -17.04 0.05 0.71
N GLY A 173 -16.79 1.10 1.50
CA GLY A 173 -16.98 1.09 2.95
C GLY A 173 -18.43 1.26 3.37
N SER A 174 -18.68 1.18 4.67
CA SER A 174 -19.99 1.41 5.27
C SER A 174 -19.90 1.98 6.68
N ILE A 175 -20.83 2.86 7.03
CA ILE A 175 -20.97 3.39 8.39
C ILE A 175 -21.60 2.39 9.36
N ASN A 176 -22.41 1.46 8.86
CA ASN A 176 -23.13 0.46 9.65
C ASN A 176 -22.35 -0.83 9.82
N SER A 177 -21.02 -0.77 9.76
CA SER A 177 -20.21 -1.95 10.10
C SER A 177 -20.27 -2.16 11.61
N ASP A 178 -20.25 -3.42 12.06
CA ASP A 178 -20.12 -3.81 13.48
C ASP A 178 -18.84 -3.25 14.16
N ARG A 179 -18.03 -2.51 13.40
CA ARG A 179 -16.75 -1.91 13.74
C ARG A 179 -16.84 -0.38 13.88
N SER A 180 -18.04 0.20 13.76
CA SER A 180 -18.23 1.65 13.81
C SER A 180 -17.89 2.21 15.21
N PRO A 181 -17.01 3.23 15.31
CA PRO A 181 -16.65 3.85 16.58
C PRO A 181 -17.65 4.92 17.06
N LEU A 182 -18.75 5.12 16.33
CA LEU A 182 -19.70 6.21 16.52
C LEU A 182 -20.71 5.91 17.64
N VAL A 183 -21.20 6.96 18.30
CA VAL A 183 -22.31 6.87 19.27
C VAL A 183 -23.59 6.50 18.50
N GLU A 184 -24.32 5.48 18.95
CA GLU A 184 -25.61 5.12 18.36
C GLU A 184 -26.69 6.19 18.63
N ASN A 185 -27.47 6.55 17.62
CA ASN A 185 -28.68 7.38 17.73
C ASN A 185 -28.49 8.77 18.37
N GLN A 186 -27.39 9.46 18.10
CA GLN A 186 -27.29 10.90 18.38
C GLN A 186 -27.44 11.73 17.10
N ASP A 187 -28.46 12.60 17.09
CA ASP A 187 -28.47 13.79 16.26
C ASP A 187 -27.29 14.67 16.70
N ASN A 188 -26.21 14.59 15.94
CA ASN A 188 -24.96 15.30 16.18
C ASN A 188 -25.17 16.81 15.95
N ASP A 189 -25.85 17.52 16.86
CA ASP A 189 -26.23 18.93 16.70
C ASP A 189 -25.10 19.95 16.94
N PHE A 190 -23.84 19.52 16.81
CA PHE A 190 -22.71 20.43 16.81
C PHE A 190 -22.41 20.93 15.39
N GLU A 191 -22.08 22.20 15.27
CA GLU A 191 -21.65 22.83 14.01
C GLU A 191 -20.15 22.55 13.80
N VAL A 192 -19.76 22.04 12.63
CA VAL A 192 -18.34 21.88 12.26
C VAL A 192 -17.86 23.15 11.57
N ASN A 193 -17.05 23.96 12.25
CA ASN A 193 -16.60 25.25 11.71
C ASN A 193 -15.47 25.10 10.68
N PHE A 194 -14.56 24.14 10.87
CA PHE A 194 -13.50 23.88 9.90
C PHE A 194 -12.95 22.45 9.97
N VAL A 195 -12.46 21.97 8.83
CA VAL A 195 -11.78 20.68 8.66
C VAL A 195 -10.34 20.97 8.21
N GLU A 196 -9.36 20.48 8.96
CA GLU A 196 -7.95 20.53 8.61
C GLU A 196 -7.49 19.12 8.21
N ILE A 197 -6.92 19.00 7.01
CA ILE A 197 -6.29 17.76 6.55
C ILE A 197 -4.79 18.02 6.42
N ALA A 198 -4.00 17.43 7.32
CA ALA A 198 -2.55 17.51 7.28
C ALA A 198 -1.97 16.15 6.91
N THR A 199 -1.20 16.09 5.83
CA THR A 199 -0.49 14.88 5.43
C THR A 199 0.99 14.99 5.79
N ILE A 200 1.48 14.13 6.67
CA ILE A 200 2.91 14.04 7.00
C ILE A 200 3.42 12.68 6.57
N HIS A 201 4.10 12.66 5.41
CA HIS A 201 4.93 11.59 4.85
C HIS A 201 4.30 10.18 4.67
N GLU A 202 3.12 9.91 5.24
CA GLU A 202 2.30 8.67 5.20
C GLU A 202 1.15 8.73 6.25
N LEU A 203 1.14 9.70 7.16
CA LEU A 203 0.01 9.98 8.08
C LEU A 203 -0.94 11.01 7.46
N ASN A 204 -2.24 10.73 7.52
CA ASN A 204 -3.29 11.72 7.29
C ASN A 204 -3.93 12.06 8.64
N LEU A 205 -3.72 13.29 9.08
CA LEU A 205 -4.46 13.87 10.19
C LEU A 205 -5.68 14.56 9.61
N ILE A 206 -6.87 14.18 10.07
CA ILE A 206 -8.10 14.94 9.82
C ILE A 206 -8.54 15.51 11.17
N SER A 207 -8.39 16.81 11.33
CA SER A 207 -8.91 17.53 12.50
C SER A 207 -10.19 18.26 12.14
N MET A 208 -11.21 18.15 12.98
CA MET A 208 -12.47 18.87 12.85
C MET A 208 -12.68 19.70 14.11
N TYR A 209 -12.75 21.02 13.95
CA TYR A 209 -12.76 21.93 15.10
C TYR A 209 -14.15 22.54 15.33
N ASN A 210 -14.76 22.05 16.41
CA ASN A 210 -15.72 22.70 17.30
C ASN A 210 -16.13 21.68 18.37
N GLY A 211 -15.38 21.59 19.47
CA GLY A 211 -15.60 20.57 20.51
C GLY A 211 -14.67 19.36 20.47
N THR A 212 -13.44 19.52 19.94
CA THR A 212 -12.35 18.53 19.94
C THR A 212 -12.67 17.18 19.28
N GLY A 213 -12.90 17.24 17.96
CA GLY A 213 -12.96 16.11 17.04
C GLY A 213 -11.61 15.86 16.34
N VAL A 214 -10.72 14.99 16.82
CA VAL A 214 -9.44 14.71 16.10
C VAL A 214 -9.42 13.26 15.64
N VAL A 215 -9.26 13.04 14.34
CA VAL A 215 -9.09 11.71 13.73
C VAL A 215 -7.66 11.58 13.22
N PHE A 216 -6.87 10.72 13.86
CA PHE A 216 -5.54 10.34 13.42
C PHE A 216 -5.62 9.07 12.59
N ILE A 217 -5.14 9.14 11.35
CA ILE A 217 -5.01 7.99 10.48
C ILE A 217 -3.55 7.88 10.07
N ARG A 218 -2.86 6.85 10.56
CA ARG A 218 -1.55 6.49 10.01
C ARG A 218 -1.78 5.52 8.86
N ASN A 219 -1.79 5.99 7.62
CA ASN A 219 -1.89 5.09 6.48
C ASN A 219 -0.61 4.25 6.37
N SER A 220 -0.73 2.95 6.63
CA SER A 220 0.02 1.98 5.85
C SER A 220 -0.70 1.87 4.51
N ILE A 221 -0.18 2.55 3.49
CA ILE A 221 -0.66 2.34 2.12
C ILE A 221 -0.35 0.88 1.77
N PHE A 222 -1.36 0.00 1.80
CA PHE A 222 -2.14 -0.51 0.65
C PHE A 222 -3.39 -1.26 1.15
#